data_AF-A0A540W529-F1
#
_entry.id   AF-A0A540W529-F1
#
_cell.length_a   1.000
_cell.length_b   1.000
_cell.length_c   1.000
_cell.angle_alpha   90.00
_cell.angle_beta   90.00
_cell.angle_gamma   90.00
#
_symmetry.space_group_name_H-M   'P 1'
#
loop_
_entity.id
_entity.type
_entity.pdbx_description
1 polymer ?
#
loop_
_entity_poly.entity_id
_entity_poly.type
_entity_poly.pdbx_seq_one_letter_code
_entity_poly.pdbx_strand_id
1 'polypeptide(L)'
;MALTERQLIADTARETVEELRRTRARRMVRPVGDRTQRIWIALITAALLVCMVAGPVGTLSKAAGAVLAHAQHGRLPGLLVGLTTLATAGLLRLSLWLGPIVLPAPELSWLLPLPVDRRWLLRPRLSAALLAAGTAGAVLGAACGAMAASGGRPSPVGIGLAMAVGLLLAWLTAAIGVLAEGSARWARLVRAGSTLLGLAGLADLLAGHRPVLSDVLAASGPWGWAGRAIGGTAGGSAPVPLLAALALAGVTALAVTAADRSLATLPTGDLALRSRAAGRAHIGLLLLDFRQIALVAQAAARARRTGPGLRLPMPRSRLLILPWRDATALLRRPGRLVAAAAWSAGTVALLHATRLWAAQTHPDPLTAAWLGSLLSLGPYLAAAALVEPAREETDRPARTALLPFTPARIALSHLVVPTALMALLGAAAATATALLIGAPPVVLLAVLLLLTAGAPAGIGAALLGAYRGPLRYELMAVSADPYGAVPFVLWYCAPALVTVAVAAPLLWHAATATTLTAGTALAQFAVSAALAIALTVWRVISSVSRQTAP
;
A
#
# COMPACT_ATOMS: atom_id res chain seq x y z
N MET A 1 61.64 -7.03 -12.23
CA MET A 1 60.46 -6.14 -12.29
C MET A 1 59.46 -6.59 -11.24
N ALA A 2 59.50 -5.99 -10.05
CA ALA A 2 58.53 -6.27 -9.00
C ALA A 2 57.24 -5.49 -9.32
N LEU A 3 56.22 -6.17 -9.84
CA LEU A 3 54.87 -5.60 -9.85
C LEU A 3 54.55 -5.27 -8.39
N THR A 4 54.21 -4.01 -8.13
CA THR A 4 53.86 -3.59 -6.78
C THR A 4 52.67 -4.44 -6.32
N GLU A 5 52.66 -4.88 -5.07
CA GLU A 5 51.60 -5.74 -4.48
C GLU A 5 50.17 -5.26 -4.82
N ARG A 6 49.99 -3.94 -4.98
CA ARG A 6 48.76 -3.31 -5.46
C ARG A 6 48.34 -3.68 -6.88
N GLN A 7 49.27 -3.84 -7.82
CA GLN A 7 48.99 -4.29 -9.19
C GLN A 7 48.53 -5.75 -9.20
N LEU A 8 49.16 -6.62 -8.40
CA LEU A 8 48.77 -8.03 -8.30
C LEU A 8 47.34 -8.20 -7.76
N ILE A 9 46.94 -7.39 -6.76
CA ILE A 9 45.58 -7.39 -6.20
C ILE A 9 44.57 -6.84 -7.22
N ALA A 10 44.93 -5.81 -7.98
CA ALA A 10 44.05 -5.24 -9.00
C ALA A 10 43.79 -6.22 -10.16
N ASP A 11 44.81 -6.96 -10.57
CA ASP A 11 44.71 -7.93 -11.67
C ASP A 11 43.92 -9.17 -11.25
N THR A 12 44.16 -9.71 -10.04
CA THR A 12 43.35 -10.83 -9.50
C THR A 12 41.88 -10.47 -9.31
N ALA A 13 41.57 -9.22 -8.89
CA ALA A 13 40.19 -8.76 -8.80
C ALA A 13 39.51 -8.69 -10.19
N ARG A 14 40.23 -8.22 -11.22
CA ARG A 14 39.73 -8.19 -12.61
C ARG A 14 39.50 -9.60 -13.15
N GLU A 15 40.45 -10.52 -12.95
CA GLU A 15 40.32 -11.92 -13.35
C GLU A 15 39.14 -12.60 -12.64
N THR A 16 38.96 -12.37 -11.34
CA THR A 16 37.82 -12.93 -10.60
C THR A 16 36.49 -12.39 -11.15
N VAL A 17 36.42 -11.11 -11.50
CA VAL A 17 35.22 -10.51 -12.13
C VAL A 17 35.00 -11.07 -13.52
N GLU A 18 36.05 -11.27 -14.31
CA GLU A 18 35.95 -11.91 -15.63
C GLU A 18 35.51 -13.37 -15.53
N GLU A 19 36.06 -14.14 -14.61
CA GLU A 19 35.68 -15.54 -14.42
C GLU A 19 34.25 -15.66 -13.90
N LEU A 20 33.79 -14.75 -13.03
CA LEU A 20 32.39 -14.63 -12.65
C LEU A 20 31.48 -14.23 -13.83
N ARG A 21 31.96 -13.38 -14.75
CA ARG A 21 31.24 -13.07 -15.99
C ARG A 21 31.18 -14.29 -16.91
N ARG A 22 32.27 -15.04 -17.06
CA ARG A 22 32.33 -16.28 -17.86
C ARG A 22 31.44 -17.37 -17.27
N THR A 23 31.48 -17.60 -15.96
CA THR A 23 30.57 -18.54 -15.29
C THR A 23 29.13 -18.08 -15.31
N ARG A 24 28.83 -16.77 -15.23
CA ARG A 24 27.48 -16.25 -15.48
C ARG A 24 27.04 -16.45 -16.92
N ALA A 25 27.90 -16.23 -17.91
CA ALA A 25 27.61 -16.48 -19.32
C ALA A 25 27.34 -17.98 -19.55
N ARG A 26 28.17 -18.86 -18.98
CA ARG A 26 27.97 -20.33 -19.00
C ARG A 26 26.69 -20.75 -18.25
N ARG A 27 26.35 -20.10 -17.13
CA ARG A 27 25.07 -20.33 -16.43
C ARG A 27 23.88 -19.70 -17.14
N MET A 28 24.05 -18.68 -17.96
CA MET A 28 23.00 -18.16 -18.86
C MET A 28 22.70 -19.14 -20.00
N VAL A 29 23.62 -20.08 -20.27
CA VAL A 29 23.42 -21.23 -21.19
C VAL A 29 22.77 -22.44 -20.47
N ARG A 30 22.42 -22.35 -19.18
CA ARG A 30 21.47 -23.30 -18.57
C ARG A 30 20.14 -23.24 -19.33
N PRO A 31 19.42 -24.37 -19.47
CA PRO A 31 18.40 -24.55 -20.49
C PRO A 31 17.40 -23.40 -20.45
N VAL A 32 17.14 -22.85 -21.64
CA VAL A 32 16.11 -21.85 -21.94
C VAL A 32 14.84 -22.06 -21.10
N GLY A 33 14.48 -23.31 -20.83
CA GLY A 33 13.42 -23.76 -19.92
C GLY A 33 13.25 -22.98 -18.60
N ASP A 34 14.30 -22.72 -17.79
CA ASP A 34 14.12 -22.05 -16.48
C ASP A 34 13.83 -20.53 -16.65
N ARG A 35 14.43 -19.90 -17.66
CA ARG A 35 14.18 -18.50 -17.97
C ARG A 35 12.81 -18.33 -18.60
N THR A 36 12.44 -19.21 -19.53
CA THR A 36 11.11 -19.26 -20.15
C THR A 36 10.04 -19.57 -19.11
N GLN A 37 10.31 -20.48 -18.16
CA GLN A 37 9.39 -20.79 -17.06
C GLN A 37 9.19 -19.57 -16.15
N ARG A 38 10.23 -18.83 -15.78
CA ARG A 38 10.07 -17.59 -14.99
C ARG A 38 9.33 -16.50 -15.76
N ILE A 39 9.63 -16.33 -17.05
CA ILE A 39 8.93 -15.38 -17.92
C ILE A 39 7.46 -15.79 -18.06
N TRP A 40 7.18 -17.07 -18.25
CA TRP A 40 5.84 -17.64 -18.37
C TRP A 40 5.05 -17.51 -17.06
N ILE A 41 5.65 -17.85 -15.92
CA ILE A 41 5.04 -17.63 -14.59
C ILE A 41 4.77 -16.15 -14.40
N ALA A 42 5.72 -15.26 -14.68
CA ALA A 42 5.52 -13.82 -14.56
C ALA A 42 4.42 -13.30 -15.49
N LEU A 43 4.36 -13.77 -16.74
CA LEU A 43 3.33 -13.42 -17.71
C LEU A 43 1.96 -13.92 -17.28
N ILE A 44 1.84 -15.16 -16.80
CA ILE A 44 0.56 -15.70 -16.31
C ILE A 44 0.16 -15.04 -15.01
N THR A 45 1.07 -14.83 -14.06
CA THR A 45 0.76 -14.07 -12.85
C THR A 45 0.32 -12.65 -13.20
N ALA A 46 1.00 -11.98 -14.14
CA ALA A 46 0.62 -10.66 -14.61
C ALA A 46 -0.74 -10.69 -15.34
N ALA A 47 -0.99 -11.68 -16.21
CA ALA A 47 -2.25 -11.82 -16.93
C ALA A 47 -3.41 -12.14 -15.99
N LEU A 48 -3.22 -13.05 -15.03
CA LEU A 48 -4.22 -13.34 -13.99
C LEU A 48 -4.46 -12.13 -13.11
N LEU A 49 -3.41 -11.42 -12.68
CA LEU A 49 -3.54 -10.17 -11.92
C LEU A 49 -4.32 -9.15 -12.75
N VAL A 50 -3.96 -8.95 -14.02
CA VAL A 50 -4.66 -8.04 -14.94
C VAL A 50 -6.10 -8.47 -15.12
N CYS A 51 -6.43 -9.74 -15.33
CA CYS A 51 -7.81 -10.20 -15.50
C CYS A 51 -8.63 -10.04 -14.20
N MET A 52 -8.06 -10.39 -13.05
CA MET A 52 -8.71 -10.19 -11.74
C MET A 52 -8.91 -8.71 -11.41
N VAL A 53 -8.02 -7.84 -11.89
CA VAL A 53 -8.01 -6.42 -11.61
C VAL A 53 -8.72 -5.61 -12.69
N ALA A 54 -8.83 -6.08 -13.93
CA ALA A 54 -9.35 -5.34 -15.09
C ALA A 54 -10.84 -5.05 -14.98
N GLY A 55 -11.64 -6.00 -14.51
CA GLY A 55 -13.05 -5.77 -14.19
C GLY A 55 -13.20 -4.67 -13.12
N PRO A 56 -12.59 -4.85 -11.92
CA PRO A 56 -12.59 -3.84 -10.87
C PRO A 56 -12.04 -2.49 -11.33
N VAL A 57 -10.94 -2.44 -12.08
CA VAL A 57 -10.33 -1.22 -12.62
C VAL A 57 -11.20 -0.60 -13.69
N GLY A 58 -11.91 -1.38 -14.51
CA GLY A 58 -12.89 -0.86 -15.46
C GLY A 58 -14.05 -0.16 -14.75
N THR A 59 -14.60 -0.76 -13.71
CA THR A 59 -15.66 -0.16 -12.90
C THR A 59 -15.16 1.05 -12.11
N LEU A 60 -13.97 0.94 -11.52
CA LEU A 60 -13.35 1.97 -10.71
C LEU A 60 -12.85 3.13 -11.57
N SER A 61 -12.41 2.90 -12.80
CA SER A 61 -12.07 3.93 -13.78
C SER A 61 -13.31 4.63 -14.33
N LYS A 62 -14.44 3.94 -14.49
CA LYS A 62 -15.74 4.58 -14.82
C LYS A 62 -16.24 5.45 -13.66
N ALA A 63 -16.21 4.93 -12.43
CA ALA A 63 -16.59 5.69 -11.24
C ALA A 63 -15.64 6.88 -11.01
N ALA A 64 -14.33 6.66 -11.08
CA ALA A 64 -13.32 7.71 -10.99
C ALA A 64 -13.48 8.71 -12.14
N GLY A 65 -13.74 8.23 -13.35
CA GLY A 65 -13.94 9.04 -14.54
C GLY A 65 -15.15 9.96 -14.45
N ALA A 66 -16.22 9.51 -13.81
CA ALA A 66 -17.38 10.35 -13.58
C ALA A 66 -17.23 11.29 -12.38
N VAL A 67 -16.48 10.89 -11.35
CA VAL A 67 -16.04 11.81 -10.29
C VAL A 67 -15.15 12.90 -10.87
N LEU A 68 -14.24 12.53 -11.77
CA LEU A 68 -13.39 13.43 -12.55
C LEU A 68 -14.25 14.32 -13.47
N ALA A 69 -15.26 13.78 -14.16
CA ALA A 69 -16.19 14.54 -14.99
C ALA A 69 -17.01 15.54 -14.17
N HIS A 70 -17.48 15.16 -12.98
CA HIS A 70 -18.14 16.10 -12.07
C HIS A 70 -17.16 17.17 -11.54
N ALA A 71 -15.89 16.79 -11.34
CA ALA A 71 -14.80 17.69 -11.00
C ALA A 71 -14.29 18.53 -12.20
N GLN A 72 -14.76 18.32 -13.44
CA GLN A 72 -14.40 19.14 -14.60
C GLN A 72 -14.89 20.59 -14.51
N HIS A 73 -15.69 20.94 -13.49
CA HIS A 73 -15.94 22.32 -13.07
C HIS A 73 -14.68 23.01 -12.46
N GLY A 74 -13.48 22.75 -13.01
CA GLY A 74 -12.21 23.37 -12.63
C GLY A 74 -11.36 22.66 -11.57
N ARG A 75 -11.81 21.52 -11.01
CA ARG A 75 -11.16 20.86 -9.85
C ARG A 75 -10.25 19.68 -10.21
N LEU A 76 -10.34 19.17 -11.44
CA LEU A 76 -9.58 18.02 -11.92
C LEU A 76 -8.05 18.18 -11.84
N PRO A 77 -7.45 19.34 -12.21
CA PRO A 77 -6.01 19.53 -12.08
C PRO A 77 -5.53 19.44 -10.63
N GLY A 78 -6.29 20.02 -9.68
CA GLY A 78 -5.97 19.95 -8.26
C GLY A 78 -6.01 18.52 -7.72
N LEU A 79 -7.06 17.76 -8.04
CA LEU A 79 -7.16 16.36 -7.62
C LEU A 79 -5.98 15.52 -8.12
N LEU A 80 -5.57 15.70 -9.38
CA LEU A 80 -4.41 14.98 -9.93
C LEU A 80 -3.10 15.41 -9.25
N VAL A 81 -2.92 16.70 -8.94
CA VAL A 81 -1.76 17.20 -8.18
C VAL A 81 -1.73 16.60 -6.77
N GLY A 82 -2.85 16.60 -6.06
CA GLY A 82 -2.96 15.97 -4.74
C GLY A 82 -2.64 14.47 -4.78
N LEU A 83 -3.18 13.74 -5.76
CA LEU A 83 -2.94 12.31 -5.96
C LEU A 83 -1.47 12.01 -6.32
N THR A 84 -0.87 12.73 -7.27
CA THR A 84 0.54 12.52 -7.63
C THR A 84 1.46 12.89 -6.48
N THR A 85 1.12 13.90 -5.69
CA THR A 85 1.86 14.27 -4.46
C THR A 85 1.80 13.16 -3.42
N LEU A 86 0.61 12.62 -3.15
CA LEU A 86 0.44 11.51 -2.23
C LEU A 86 1.15 10.23 -2.71
N ALA A 87 1.03 9.91 -4.01
CA ALA A 87 1.70 8.78 -4.63
C ALA A 87 3.23 8.92 -4.55
N THR A 88 3.77 10.11 -4.82
CA THR A 88 5.21 10.39 -4.69
C THR A 88 5.69 10.20 -3.26
N ALA A 89 4.94 10.71 -2.27
CA ALA A 89 5.24 10.51 -0.86
C ALA A 89 5.27 9.02 -0.48
N GLY A 90 4.29 8.24 -0.96
CA GLY A 90 4.22 6.79 -0.78
C GLY A 90 5.39 6.05 -1.43
N LEU A 91 5.73 6.38 -2.68
CA LEU A 91 6.86 5.79 -3.41
C LEU A 91 8.20 6.10 -2.73
N LEU A 92 8.43 7.35 -2.31
CA LEU A 92 9.63 7.71 -1.54
C LEU A 92 9.75 6.91 -0.25
N ARG A 93 8.63 6.70 0.45
CA ARG A 93 8.58 5.86 1.66
C ARG A 93 8.90 4.40 1.36
N LEU A 94 8.35 3.87 0.28
CA LEU A 94 8.61 2.52 -0.18
C LEU A 94 10.09 2.33 -0.53
N SER A 95 10.67 3.26 -1.29
CA SER A 95 12.10 3.26 -1.65
C SER A 95 13.01 3.35 -0.43
N LEU A 96 12.64 4.14 0.60
CA LEU A 96 13.37 4.19 1.87
C LEU A 96 13.33 2.87 2.66
N TRP A 97 12.29 2.06 2.49
CA TRP A 97 12.09 0.83 3.24
C TRP A 97 12.71 -0.38 2.57
N LEU A 98 12.44 -0.55 1.28
CA LEU A 98 12.91 -1.72 0.53
C LEU A 98 14.34 -1.53 0.01
N GLY A 99 14.74 -0.28 -0.24
CA GLY A 99 15.93 0.01 -1.04
C GLY A 99 15.65 -0.29 -2.51
N PRO A 100 16.05 0.58 -3.45
CA PRO A 100 15.87 0.32 -4.88
C PRO A 100 16.76 -0.85 -5.36
N ILE A 101 17.90 -1.10 -4.69
CA ILE A 101 18.87 -2.11 -5.10
C ILE A 101 18.76 -3.33 -4.19
N VAL A 102 18.38 -4.47 -4.76
CA VAL A 102 18.25 -5.75 -4.05
C VAL A 102 19.36 -6.70 -4.51
N LEU A 103 20.18 -7.13 -3.56
CA LEU A 103 21.23 -8.13 -3.81
C LEU A 103 20.80 -9.50 -3.29
N PRO A 104 21.04 -10.58 -4.04
CA PRO A 104 20.89 -11.93 -3.52
C PRO A 104 21.76 -12.14 -2.28
N ALA A 105 21.25 -12.89 -1.30
CA ALA A 105 22.00 -13.30 -0.10
C ALA A 105 23.43 -13.83 -0.39
N PRO A 106 23.67 -14.70 -1.39
CA PRO A 106 25.03 -15.14 -1.69
C PRO A 106 25.92 -14.02 -2.25
N GLU A 107 25.39 -13.08 -3.03
CA GLU A 107 26.22 -11.97 -3.53
C GLU A 107 26.66 -11.05 -2.37
N LEU A 108 25.79 -10.86 -1.37
CA LEU A 108 26.14 -10.09 -0.17
C LEU A 108 27.26 -10.74 0.65
N SER A 109 27.22 -12.07 0.84
CA SER A 109 28.20 -12.76 1.69
C SER A 109 29.53 -13.01 0.99
N TRP A 110 29.52 -13.21 -0.33
CA TRP A 110 30.73 -13.58 -1.08
C TRP A 110 31.38 -12.41 -1.84
N LEU A 111 30.60 -11.47 -2.40
CA LEU A 111 31.14 -10.42 -3.26
C LEU A 111 31.41 -9.09 -2.54
N LEU A 112 30.58 -8.70 -1.58
CA LEU A 112 30.76 -7.42 -0.86
C LEU A 112 32.00 -7.35 0.04
N PRO A 113 32.55 -8.47 0.58
CA PRO A 113 33.82 -8.43 1.29
C PRO A 113 35.05 -8.24 0.37
N LEU A 114 34.92 -8.56 -0.93
CA LEU A 114 36.04 -8.46 -1.86
C LEU A 114 36.33 -6.99 -2.24
N PRO A 115 37.60 -6.62 -2.48
CA PRO A 115 38.00 -5.26 -2.88
C PRO A 115 37.67 -4.95 -4.35
N VAL A 116 36.41 -5.18 -4.76
CA VAL A 116 35.92 -4.92 -6.11
C VAL A 116 35.27 -3.54 -6.15
N ASP A 117 35.38 -2.85 -7.28
CA ASP A 117 34.66 -1.59 -7.50
C ASP A 117 33.15 -1.82 -7.41
N ARG A 118 32.57 -1.37 -6.29
CA ARG A 118 31.14 -1.50 -5.97
C ARG A 118 30.26 -0.86 -7.03
N ARG A 119 30.72 0.21 -7.68
CA ARG A 119 29.94 0.90 -8.71
C ARG A 119 29.64 -0.05 -9.87
N TRP A 120 30.63 -0.80 -10.35
CA TRP A 120 30.45 -1.75 -11.45
C TRP A 120 29.55 -2.93 -11.07
N LEU A 121 29.62 -3.40 -9.81
CA LEU A 121 28.77 -4.47 -9.33
C LEU A 121 27.29 -4.03 -9.21
N LEU A 122 27.05 -2.80 -8.74
CA LEU A 122 25.70 -2.30 -8.43
C LEU A 122 25.01 -1.64 -9.63
N ARG A 123 25.75 -1.13 -10.62
CA ARG A 123 25.17 -0.41 -11.77
C ARG A 123 24.15 -1.24 -12.57
N PRO A 124 24.39 -2.53 -12.91
CA PRO A 124 23.37 -3.35 -13.57
C PRO A 124 22.12 -3.56 -12.72
N ARG A 125 22.27 -3.57 -11.38
CA ARG A 125 21.15 -3.72 -10.44
C ARG A 125 20.33 -2.44 -10.36
N LEU A 126 20.99 -1.28 -10.36
CA LEU A 126 20.34 0.02 -10.46
C LEU A 126 19.54 0.11 -11.77
N SER A 127 20.13 -0.26 -12.90
CA SER A 127 19.42 -0.28 -14.19
C SER A 127 18.19 -1.20 -14.16
N ALA A 128 18.31 -2.41 -13.62
CA ALA A 128 17.17 -3.33 -13.48
C ALA A 128 16.08 -2.76 -12.57
N ALA A 129 16.45 -2.10 -11.46
CA ALA A 129 15.51 -1.45 -10.56
C ALA A 129 14.80 -0.27 -11.20
N LEU A 130 15.53 0.58 -11.94
CA LEU A 130 14.96 1.69 -12.71
C LEU A 130 14.03 1.17 -13.80
N LEU A 131 14.39 0.11 -14.52
CA LEU A 131 13.51 -0.51 -15.51
C LEU A 131 12.22 -1.02 -14.87
N ALA A 132 12.31 -1.79 -13.78
CA ALA A 132 11.13 -2.32 -13.10
C ALA A 132 10.23 -1.22 -12.49
N ALA A 133 10.83 -0.20 -11.87
CA ALA A 133 10.09 0.94 -11.34
C ALA A 133 9.47 1.78 -12.47
N GLY A 134 10.22 2.01 -13.54
CA GLY A 134 9.80 2.78 -14.70
C GLY A 134 8.66 2.13 -15.47
N THR A 135 8.69 0.80 -15.65
CA THR A 135 7.57 0.08 -16.29
C THR A 135 6.30 0.14 -15.44
N ALA A 136 6.41 -0.09 -14.13
CA ALA A 136 5.27 0.06 -13.22
C ALA A 136 4.73 1.50 -13.21
N GLY A 137 5.61 2.49 -13.16
CA GLY A 137 5.27 3.91 -13.22
C GLY A 137 4.60 4.30 -14.55
N ALA A 138 5.10 3.79 -15.68
CA ALA A 138 4.51 4.04 -17.00
C ALA A 138 3.10 3.48 -17.11
N VAL A 139 2.88 2.24 -16.65
CA VAL A 139 1.55 1.60 -16.66
C VAL A 139 0.56 2.37 -15.79
N LEU A 140 0.96 2.77 -14.58
CA LEU A 140 0.14 3.59 -13.70
C LEU A 140 -0.14 4.98 -14.29
N GLY A 141 0.86 5.61 -14.89
CA GLY A 141 0.73 6.87 -15.61
C GLY A 141 -0.26 6.78 -16.77
N ALA A 142 -0.18 5.72 -17.58
CA ALA A 142 -1.13 5.44 -18.66
C ALA A 142 -2.56 5.35 -18.14
N ALA A 143 -2.76 4.56 -17.06
CA ALA A 143 -4.06 4.37 -16.45
C ALA A 143 -4.62 5.70 -15.91
N CYS A 144 -3.80 6.51 -15.24
CA CYS A 144 -4.18 7.84 -14.76
C CYS A 144 -4.53 8.79 -15.91
N GLY A 145 -3.76 8.81 -17.00
CA GLY A 145 -4.05 9.62 -18.18
C GLY A 145 -5.34 9.18 -18.89
N ALA A 146 -5.56 7.87 -19.03
CA ALA A 146 -6.78 7.33 -19.59
C ALA A 146 -8.02 7.67 -18.73
N MET A 147 -7.89 7.59 -17.40
CA MET A 147 -8.94 8.03 -16.48
C MET A 147 -9.18 9.53 -16.53
N ALA A 148 -8.14 10.36 -16.61
CA ALA A 148 -8.29 11.81 -16.74
C ALA A 148 -8.98 12.22 -18.04
N ALA A 149 -8.80 11.42 -19.10
CA ALA A 149 -9.41 11.64 -20.40
C ALA A 149 -10.82 11.06 -20.55
N SER A 150 -11.39 10.38 -19.54
CA SER A 150 -12.69 9.69 -19.66
C SER A 150 -13.90 10.62 -19.89
N GLY A 151 -13.73 11.94 -19.78
CA GLY A 151 -14.72 12.94 -20.22
C GLY A 151 -14.69 13.24 -21.72
N GLY A 152 -13.82 12.56 -22.49
CA GLY A 152 -13.67 12.72 -23.93
C GLY A 152 -12.99 11.50 -24.58
N ARG A 153 -12.59 11.62 -25.86
CA ARG A 153 -11.78 10.58 -26.51
C ARG A 153 -10.34 10.69 -26.00
N PRO A 154 -9.77 9.65 -25.35
CA PRO A 154 -8.39 9.72 -24.91
C PRO A 154 -7.46 9.91 -26.10
N SER A 155 -6.72 11.01 -26.11
CA SER A 155 -5.69 11.24 -27.11
C SER A 155 -4.53 10.27 -26.87
N PRO A 156 -4.06 9.52 -27.88
CA PRO A 156 -2.91 8.64 -27.73
C PRO A 156 -1.65 9.41 -27.31
N VAL A 157 -1.53 10.67 -27.73
CA VAL A 157 -0.46 11.59 -27.31
C VAL A 157 -0.57 11.91 -25.81
N GLY A 158 -1.78 12.12 -25.31
CA GLY A 158 -2.03 12.36 -23.88
C GLY A 158 -1.67 11.15 -23.03
N ILE A 159 -2.09 9.94 -23.44
CA ILE A 159 -1.70 8.70 -22.76
C ILE A 159 -0.18 8.52 -22.78
N GLY A 160 0.47 8.75 -23.93
CA GLY A 160 1.93 8.68 -24.07
C GLY A 160 2.67 9.65 -23.15
N LEU A 161 2.17 10.89 -23.01
CA LEU A 161 2.72 11.86 -22.07
C LEU A 161 2.55 11.40 -20.61
N ALA A 162 1.36 10.90 -20.24
CA ALA A 162 1.10 10.41 -18.89
C ALA A 162 1.97 9.18 -18.54
N MET A 163 2.19 8.29 -19.51
CA MET A 163 3.15 7.18 -19.40
C MET A 163 4.57 7.68 -19.13
N ALA A 164 5.05 8.64 -19.92
CA ALA A 164 6.40 9.20 -19.76
C ALA A 164 6.57 9.86 -18.39
N VAL A 165 5.59 10.64 -17.95
CA VAL A 165 5.59 11.30 -16.64
C VAL A 165 5.60 10.29 -15.50
N GLY A 166 4.77 9.24 -15.58
CA GLY A 166 4.74 8.16 -14.59
C GLY A 166 6.08 7.42 -14.49
N LEU A 167 6.71 7.15 -15.63
CA LEU A 167 8.05 6.55 -15.68
C LEU A 167 9.10 7.46 -15.02
N LEU A 168 9.14 8.74 -15.39
CA LEU A 168 10.10 9.71 -14.87
C LEU A 168 9.98 9.90 -13.35
N LEU A 169 8.75 9.93 -12.84
CA LEU A 169 8.47 10.03 -11.41
C LEU A 169 8.93 8.77 -10.65
N ALA A 170 8.68 7.58 -11.21
CA ALA A 170 9.15 6.33 -10.62
C ALA A 170 10.68 6.24 -10.60
N TRP A 171 11.36 6.66 -11.67
CA TRP A 171 12.82 6.76 -11.73
C TRP A 171 13.37 7.74 -10.70
N LEU A 172 12.75 8.92 -10.57
CA LEU A 172 13.15 9.93 -9.61
C LEU A 172 13.07 9.39 -8.17
N THR A 173 11.95 8.77 -7.80
CA THR A 173 11.77 8.23 -6.43
C THR A 173 12.74 7.08 -6.14
N ALA A 174 13.01 6.20 -7.11
CA ALA A 174 14.02 5.15 -6.99
C ALA A 174 15.43 5.74 -6.82
N ALA A 175 15.81 6.73 -7.63
CA ALA A 175 17.11 7.41 -7.54
C ALA A 175 17.31 8.12 -6.19
N ILE A 176 16.28 8.85 -5.70
CA ILE A 176 16.29 9.44 -4.35
C ILE A 176 16.43 8.36 -3.27
N GLY A 177 15.82 7.18 -3.48
CA GLY A 177 15.99 6.01 -2.62
C GLY A 177 17.44 5.56 -2.50
N VAL A 178 18.21 5.56 -3.61
CA VAL A 178 19.65 5.23 -3.61
C VAL A 178 20.43 6.29 -2.83
N LEU A 179 20.16 7.57 -3.09
CA LEU A 179 20.85 8.67 -2.39
C LEU A 179 20.60 8.65 -0.88
N ALA A 180 19.38 8.32 -0.47
CA ALA A 180 19.00 8.13 0.93
C ALA A 180 19.60 6.86 1.55
N GLU A 181 20.10 5.92 0.75
CA GLU A 181 20.84 4.76 1.22
C GLU A 181 22.28 5.11 1.58
N GLY A 182 22.93 5.96 0.78
CA GLY A 182 24.31 6.37 1.02
C GLY A 182 24.50 7.35 2.18
N SER A 183 23.43 7.94 2.71
CA SER A 183 23.54 8.99 3.74
C SER A 183 22.36 9.02 4.72
N ALA A 184 22.68 8.97 6.01
CA ALA A 184 21.71 9.16 7.08
C ALA A 184 21.04 10.54 7.06
N ARG A 185 21.72 11.58 6.55
CA ARG A 185 21.15 12.92 6.38
C ARG A 185 20.05 12.90 5.31
N TRP A 186 20.35 12.36 4.13
CA TRP A 186 19.37 12.22 3.05
C TRP A 186 18.20 11.33 3.47
N ALA A 187 18.45 10.21 4.17
CA ALA A 187 17.37 9.37 4.70
C ALA A 187 16.42 10.13 5.64
N ARG A 188 16.94 11.00 6.51
CA ARG A 188 16.12 11.85 7.40
C ARG A 188 15.34 12.90 6.62
N LEU A 189 15.98 13.58 5.68
CA LEU A 189 15.35 14.60 4.83
C LEU A 189 14.24 14.02 3.97
N VAL A 190 14.48 12.91 3.28
CA VAL A 190 13.46 12.23 2.44
C VAL A 190 12.32 11.71 3.31
N ARG A 191 12.59 11.25 4.54
CA ARG A 191 11.54 10.83 5.47
C ARG A 191 10.68 12.01 5.92
N ALA A 192 11.29 13.11 6.35
CA ALA A 192 10.56 14.31 6.75
C ALA A 192 9.78 14.89 5.56
N GLY A 193 10.45 15.06 4.42
CA GLY A 193 9.86 15.54 3.17
C GLY A 193 8.69 14.66 2.71
N SER A 194 8.84 13.33 2.68
CA SER A 194 7.71 12.44 2.33
C SER A 194 6.55 12.51 3.34
N THR A 195 6.79 12.76 4.64
CA THR A 195 5.69 13.02 5.58
C THR A 195 4.95 14.31 5.18
N LEU A 196 5.70 15.40 4.98
CA LEU A 196 5.13 16.70 4.66
C LEU A 196 4.39 16.68 3.33
N LEU A 197 4.97 16.06 2.31
CA LEU A 197 4.31 15.84 1.01
C LEU A 197 3.06 14.98 1.15
N GLY A 198 3.10 13.91 1.95
CA GLY A 198 1.93 13.08 2.20
C GLY A 198 0.80 13.86 2.88
N LEU A 199 1.13 14.69 3.88
CA LEU A 199 0.17 15.57 4.55
C LEU A 199 -0.37 16.64 3.61
N ALA A 200 0.47 17.25 2.78
CA ALA A 200 0.06 18.31 1.87
C ALA A 200 -0.80 17.77 0.71
N GLY A 201 -0.43 16.63 0.13
CA GLY A 201 -1.26 15.95 -0.87
C GLY A 201 -2.60 15.49 -0.28
N LEU A 202 -2.61 14.97 0.95
CA LEU A 202 -3.84 14.64 1.65
C LEU A 202 -4.69 15.90 1.92
N ALA A 203 -4.09 16.99 2.39
CA ALA A 203 -4.79 18.24 2.64
C ALA A 203 -5.41 18.82 1.37
N ASP A 204 -4.72 18.77 0.23
CA ASP A 204 -5.22 19.22 -1.06
C ASP A 204 -6.42 18.38 -1.55
N LEU A 205 -6.34 17.04 -1.39
CA LEU A 205 -7.45 16.14 -1.69
C LEU A 205 -8.65 16.37 -0.78
N LEU A 206 -8.43 16.61 0.51
CA LEU A 206 -9.49 16.82 1.50
C LEU A 206 -10.11 18.22 1.40
N ALA A 207 -9.34 19.24 1.02
CA ALA A 207 -9.83 20.62 0.95
C ALA A 207 -10.73 20.89 -0.26
N GLY A 208 -11.06 19.87 -1.07
CA GLY A 208 -12.03 19.97 -2.15
C GLY A 208 -11.61 20.94 -3.26
N HIS A 209 -10.29 21.07 -3.50
CA HIS A 209 -9.64 22.07 -4.35
C HIS A 209 -9.78 23.51 -3.83
N ARG A 210 -8.78 23.93 -3.03
CA ARG A 210 -8.49 25.36 -2.87
C ARG A 210 -7.41 25.73 -3.89
N PRO A 211 -7.70 26.61 -4.87
CA PRO A 211 -6.81 26.86 -6.01
C PRO A 211 -5.40 27.25 -5.56
N VAL A 212 -5.29 28.06 -4.51
CA VAL A 212 -4.00 28.47 -3.92
C VAL A 212 -3.15 27.28 -3.47
N LEU A 213 -3.72 26.30 -2.75
CA LEU A 213 -2.95 25.14 -2.27
C LEU A 213 -2.55 24.25 -3.43
N SER A 214 -3.48 23.96 -4.34
CA SER A 214 -3.20 23.15 -5.53
C SER A 214 -2.15 23.82 -6.42
N ASP A 215 -2.19 25.14 -6.60
CA ASP A 215 -1.23 25.90 -7.41
C ASP A 215 0.17 25.93 -6.79
N VAL A 216 0.24 26.14 -5.46
CA VAL A 216 1.48 26.06 -4.70
C VAL A 216 2.06 24.65 -4.80
N LEU A 217 1.26 23.61 -4.59
CA LEU A 217 1.73 22.23 -4.70
C LEU A 217 2.17 21.89 -6.12
N ALA A 218 1.41 22.33 -7.11
CA ALA A 218 1.69 22.11 -8.50
C ALA A 218 2.97 22.84 -8.96
N ALA A 219 3.30 23.97 -8.33
CA ALA A 219 4.55 24.71 -8.55
C ALA A 219 5.73 24.19 -7.70
N SER A 220 5.45 23.55 -6.57
CA SER A 220 6.46 23.23 -5.54
C SER A 220 7.52 22.20 -5.95
N GLY A 221 7.27 21.38 -6.98
CA GLY A 221 8.28 20.43 -7.42
C GLY A 221 7.77 19.31 -8.33
N PRO A 222 8.59 18.25 -8.48
CA PRO A 222 8.37 17.19 -9.48
C PRO A 222 7.06 16.42 -9.31
N TRP A 223 6.55 16.29 -8.09
CA TRP A 223 5.24 15.70 -7.82
C TRP A 223 4.07 16.53 -8.39
N GLY A 224 4.17 17.85 -8.28
CA GLY A 224 3.18 18.80 -8.78
C GLY A 224 3.24 18.95 -10.30
N TRP A 225 4.46 18.97 -10.86
CA TRP A 225 4.69 18.96 -12.31
C TRP A 225 4.11 17.69 -12.96
N ALA A 226 4.26 16.54 -12.31
CA ALA A 226 3.65 15.30 -12.78
C ALA A 226 2.11 15.40 -12.81
N GLY A 227 1.49 15.94 -11.75
CA GLY A 227 0.04 16.16 -11.68
C GLY A 227 -0.45 17.10 -12.79
N ARG A 228 0.25 18.22 -13.03
CA ARG A 228 -0.06 19.14 -14.13
C ARG A 228 0.07 18.50 -15.51
N ALA A 229 1.14 17.73 -15.73
CA ALA A 229 1.39 17.08 -17.01
C ALA A 229 0.33 16.02 -17.33
N ILE A 230 -0.08 15.21 -16.33
CA ILE A 230 -1.17 14.24 -16.48
C ILE A 230 -2.51 14.97 -16.65
N GLY A 231 -2.78 16.04 -15.89
CA GLY A 231 -4.02 16.82 -16.01
C GLY A 231 -4.18 17.52 -17.36
N GLY A 232 -3.08 17.93 -17.98
CA GLY A 232 -3.07 18.51 -19.32
C GLY A 232 -3.62 17.58 -20.42
N THR A 233 -3.64 16.26 -20.18
CA THR A 233 -4.17 15.27 -21.13
C THR A 233 -5.69 15.37 -21.32
N ALA A 234 -6.40 16.05 -20.40
CA ALA A 234 -7.84 16.26 -20.44
C ALA A 234 -8.29 17.42 -21.36
N GLY A 235 -7.40 18.01 -22.16
CA GLY A 235 -7.76 19.01 -23.19
C GLY A 235 -7.24 20.44 -22.98
N GLY A 236 -6.21 20.63 -22.15
CA GLY A 236 -5.57 21.94 -21.94
C GLY A 236 -4.63 22.34 -23.08
N SER A 237 -4.40 23.65 -23.25
CA SER A 237 -3.39 24.17 -24.19
C SER A 237 -2.00 23.54 -23.94
N ALA A 238 -1.31 23.19 -25.03
CA ALA A 238 -0.13 22.33 -25.02
C ALA A 238 1.15 22.83 -24.29
N PRO A 239 1.41 24.13 -24.01
CA PRO A 239 2.75 24.50 -23.54
C PRO A 239 3.02 24.10 -22.08
N VAL A 240 2.04 24.23 -21.18
CA VAL A 240 2.25 24.02 -19.74
C VAL A 240 2.55 22.55 -19.38
N PRO A 241 1.81 21.54 -19.90
CA PRO A 241 2.07 20.13 -19.60
C PRO A 241 3.44 19.65 -20.10
N LEU A 242 3.86 20.12 -21.28
CA LEU A 242 5.14 19.75 -21.87
C LEU A 242 6.31 20.33 -21.07
N LEU A 243 6.25 21.61 -20.69
CA LEU A 243 7.26 22.24 -19.86
C LEU A 243 7.40 21.54 -18.49
N ALA A 244 6.28 21.15 -17.88
CA ALA A 244 6.28 20.38 -16.64
C ALA A 244 6.95 19.01 -16.80
N ALA A 245 6.68 18.30 -17.91
CA ALA A 245 7.32 17.02 -18.21
C ALA A 245 8.82 17.15 -18.49
N LEU A 246 9.25 18.20 -19.19
CA LEU A 246 10.66 18.49 -19.46
C LEU A 246 11.42 18.86 -18.17
N ALA A 247 10.83 19.67 -17.29
CA ALA A 247 11.41 19.99 -15.99
C ALA A 247 11.56 18.74 -15.12
N LEU A 248 10.54 17.86 -15.10
CA LEU A 248 10.62 16.57 -14.42
C LEU A 248 11.73 15.70 -15.01
N ALA A 249 11.86 15.60 -16.33
CA ALA A 249 12.91 14.84 -16.99
C ALA A 249 14.31 15.32 -16.60
N GLY A 250 14.52 16.64 -16.55
CA GLY A 250 15.79 17.25 -16.11
C GLY A 250 16.15 16.87 -14.66
N VAL A 251 15.20 17.01 -13.73
CA VAL A 251 15.43 16.64 -12.32
C VAL A 251 15.64 15.13 -12.16
N THR A 252 14.90 14.29 -12.89
CA THR A 252 15.09 12.84 -12.90
C THR A 252 16.48 12.46 -13.41
N ALA A 253 16.96 13.07 -14.49
CA ALA A 253 18.29 12.82 -15.03
C ALA A 253 19.40 13.21 -14.02
N LEU A 254 19.25 14.35 -13.34
CA LEU A 254 20.18 14.77 -12.27
C LEU A 254 20.15 13.79 -11.09
N ALA A 255 18.98 13.34 -10.66
CA ALA A 255 18.85 12.38 -9.56
C ALA A 255 19.46 11.01 -9.92
N VAL A 256 19.21 10.50 -11.12
CA VAL A 256 19.76 9.21 -11.59
C VAL A 256 21.28 9.27 -11.72
N THR A 257 21.83 10.36 -12.26
CA THR A 257 23.30 10.55 -12.35
C THR A 257 23.94 10.68 -10.97
N ALA A 258 23.32 11.40 -10.03
CA ALA A 258 23.77 11.45 -8.65
C ALA A 258 23.70 10.07 -7.96
N ALA A 259 22.62 9.32 -8.20
CA ALA A 259 22.46 7.96 -7.68
C ALA A 259 23.57 7.02 -8.20
N ASP A 260 23.86 7.04 -9.50
CA ASP A 260 24.93 6.23 -10.12
C ASP A 260 26.32 6.55 -9.52
N ARG A 261 26.62 7.84 -9.27
CA ARG A 261 27.87 8.25 -8.62
C ARG A 261 27.93 7.80 -7.15
N SER A 262 26.80 7.78 -6.45
CA SER A 262 26.72 7.38 -5.04
C SER A 262 26.86 5.87 -4.80
N LEU A 263 26.78 5.03 -5.85
CA LEU A 263 26.87 3.57 -5.71
C LEU A 263 28.18 3.12 -5.06
N ALA A 264 29.28 3.83 -5.31
CA ALA A 264 30.59 3.49 -4.75
C ALA A 264 30.64 3.66 -3.22
N THR A 265 29.82 4.56 -2.66
CA THR A 265 29.85 4.94 -1.24
C THR A 265 28.81 4.21 -0.39
N LEU A 266 28.05 3.27 -0.96
CA LEU A 266 26.98 2.58 -0.23
C LEU A 266 27.54 1.66 0.87
N PRO A 267 27.05 1.78 2.12
CA PRO A 267 27.50 0.92 3.21
C PRO A 267 26.99 -0.51 3.07
N THR A 268 27.90 -1.49 3.13
CA THR A 268 27.63 -2.93 3.00
C THR A 268 26.58 -3.45 3.99
N GLY A 269 26.62 -2.98 5.24
CA GLY A 269 25.67 -3.40 6.28
C GLY A 269 24.23 -3.00 5.97
N ASP A 270 24.02 -1.79 5.45
CA ASP A 270 22.70 -1.29 5.07
C ASP A 270 22.17 -2.02 3.83
N LEU A 271 23.01 -2.26 2.82
CA LEU A 271 22.68 -3.06 1.65
C LEU A 271 22.23 -4.47 2.03
N ALA A 272 22.93 -5.10 2.98
CA ALA A 272 22.60 -6.45 3.42
C ALA A 272 21.27 -6.48 4.19
N LEU A 273 21.04 -5.52 5.09
CA LEU A 273 19.80 -5.42 5.85
C LEU A 273 18.58 -5.16 4.94
N ARG A 274 18.72 -4.26 3.96
CA ARG A 274 17.65 -3.94 3.00
C ARG A 274 17.40 -5.07 2.02
N SER A 275 18.44 -5.72 1.51
CA SER A 275 18.26 -6.86 0.62
C SER A 275 17.51 -8.03 1.29
N ARG A 276 17.76 -8.27 2.59
CA ARG A 276 16.96 -9.23 3.38
C ARG A 276 15.50 -8.78 3.53
N ALA A 277 15.28 -7.49 3.74
CA ALA A 277 13.95 -6.90 3.80
C ALA A 277 13.23 -7.05 2.45
N ALA A 278 13.83 -6.58 1.36
CA ALA A 278 13.30 -6.68 0.02
C ALA A 278 13.06 -8.11 -0.43
N GLY A 279 13.94 -9.06 -0.10
CA GLY A 279 13.72 -10.48 -0.37
C GLY A 279 12.46 -11.03 0.31
N ARG A 280 12.24 -10.69 1.58
CA ARG A 280 11.00 -11.06 2.31
C ARG A 280 9.76 -10.35 1.76
N ALA A 281 9.88 -9.07 1.40
CA ALA A 281 8.79 -8.33 0.78
C ALA A 281 8.45 -8.89 -0.61
N HIS A 282 9.44 -9.32 -1.38
CA HIS A 282 9.24 -9.95 -2.68
C HIS A 282 8.52 -11.30 -2.54
N ILE A 283 8.95 -12.13 -1.58
CA ILE A 283 8.22 -13.38 -1.25
C ILE A 283 6.79 -13.05 -0.82
N GLY A 284 6.61 -12.04 0.03
CA GLY A 284 5.28 -11.55 0.41
C GLY A 284 4.45 -11.14 -0.80
N LEU A 285 5.03 -10.42 -1.76
CA LEU A 285 4.33 -10.01 -2.98
C LEU A 285 3.96 -11.20 -3.88
N LEU A 286 4.89 -12.13 -4.09
CA LEU A 286 4.64 -13.36 -4.87
C LEU A 286 3.54 -14.22 -4.26
N LEU A 287 3.46 -14.26 -2.92
CA LEU A 287 2.42 -14.98 -2.19
C LEU A 287 1.16 -14.14 -1.94
N LEU A 288 1.11 -12.90 -2.45
CA LEU A 288 0.09 -11.90 -2.15
C LEU A 288 -0.19 -11.74 -0.64
N ASP A 289 0.84 -11.95 0.18
CA ASP A 289 0.86 -11.69 1.60
C ASP A 289 1.33 -10.24 1.86
N PHE A 290 0.42 -9.30 1.64
CA PHE A 290 0.64 -7.89 1.94
C PHE A 290 1.00 -7.63 3.42
N ARG A 291 0.62 -8.54 4.33
CA ARG A 291 1.01 -8.46 5.74
C ARG A 291 2.51 -8.65 5.88
N GLN A 292 3.11 -9.65 5.21
CA GLN A 292 4.57 -9.84 5.22
C GLN A 292 5.30 -8.59 4.70
N ILE A 293 4.81 -7.98 3.63
CA ILE A 293 5.37 -6.72 3.10
C ILE A 293 5.31 -5.62 4.16
N ALA A 294 4.16 -5.46 4.83
CA ALA A 294 3.99 -4.47 5.88
C ALA A 294 4.88 -4.75 7.11
N LEU A 295 5.05 -6.01 7.52
CA LEU A 295 5.91 -6.39 8.64
C LEU A 295 7.39 -6.13 8.33
N VAL A 296 7.82 -6.39 7.10
CA VAL A 296 9.16 -6.05 6.61
C VAL A 296 9.40 -4.54 6.69
N ALA A 297 8.47 -3.74 6.14
CA ALA A 297 8.54 -2.29 6.20
C ALA A 297 8.60 -1.77 7.65
N GLN A 298 7.83 -2.37 8.55
CA GLN A 298 7.86 -2.00 9.96
C GLN A 298 9.15 -2.40 10.66
N ALA A 299 9.68 -3.59 10.40
CA ALA A 299 10.95 -4.02 10.97
C ALA A 299 12.07 -3.05 10.56
N ALA A 300 12.10 -2.65 9.29
CA ALA A 300 13.03 -1.64 8.79
C ALA A 300 12.83 -0.26 9.46
N ALA A 301 11.58 0.16 9.67
CA ALA A 301 11.26 1.40 10.38
C ALA A 301 11.66 1.37 11.86
N ARG A 302 11.50 0.23 12.55
CA ARG A 302 11.84 0.04 13.96
C ARG A 302 13.35 0.06 14.22
N ALA A 303 14.13 -0.59 13.36
CA ALA A 303 15.59 -0.62 13.46
C ALA A 303 16.23 0.79 13.50
N ARG A 304 15.49 1.82 13.04
CA ARG A 304 15.96 3.21 12.96
C ARG A 304 15.29 4.15 13.98
N ARG A 305 14.47 3.65 14.91
CA ARG A 305 13.88 4.46 15.98
C ARG A 305 14.70 4.33 17.26
N THR A 306 15.29 5.44 17.71
CA THR A 306 16.06 5.54 18.96
C THR A 306 15.34 6.33 20.06
N GLY A 307 14.14 6.85 19.80
CA GLY A 307 13.43 7.72 20.75
C GLY A 307 12.65 6.96 21.84
N PRO A 308 12.51 7.53 23.04
CA PRO A 308 11.65 7.00 24.09
C PRO A 308 10.20 7.04 23.62
N GLY A 309 9.60 5.86 23.41
CA GLY A 309 8.18 5.77 23.05
C GLY A 309 7.28 6.19 24.23
N LEU A 310 6.12 6.77 23.92
CA LEU A 310 5.05 6.99 24.89
C LEU A 310 4.73 5.68 25.62
N ARG A 311 4.71 5.73 26.96
CA ARG A 311 4.37 4.60 27.83
C ARG A 311 3.11 4.96 28.59
N LEU A 312 2.10 4.08 28.52
CA LEU A 312 0.95 4.16 29.41
C LEU A 312 1.35 3.59 30.79
N PRO A 313 0.86 4.17 31.89
CA PRO A 313 1.06 3.61 33.22
C PRO A 313 0.46 2.20 33.29
N MET A 314 1.14 1.28 33.98
CA MET A 314 0.67 -0.10 34.11
C MET A 314 -0.62 -0.16 34.93
N PRO A 315 -1.68 -0.86 34.47
CA PRO A 315 -2.93 -0.94 35.21
C PRO A 315 -2.78 -1.82 36.45
N ARG A 316 -3.53 -1.50 37.51
CA ARG A 316 -3.58 -2.28 38.74
C ARG A 316 -4.46 -3.54 38.63
N SER A 317 -5.47 -3.52 37.75
CA SER A 317 -6.38 -4.65 37.60
C SER A 317 -5.87 -5.65 36.56
N ARG A 318 -5.97 -6.94 36.90
CA ARG A 318 -5.56 -8.03 36.00
C ARG A 318 -6.34 -8.02 34.68
N LEU A 319 -7.60 -7.59 34.71
CA LEU A 319 -8.49 -7.54 33.53
C LEU A 319 -8.02 -6.56 32.46
N LEU A 320 -7.37 -5.46 32.86
CA LEU A 320 -6.95 -4.39 31.95
C LEU A 320 -5.55 -4.62 31.36
N ILE A 321 -4.84 -5.67 31.76
CA ILE A 321 -3.47 -5.94 31.28
C ILE A 321 -3.45 -6.14 29.76
N LEU A 322 -4.40 -6.89 29.20
CA LEU A 322 -4.44 -7.18 27.76
C LEU A 322 -4.84 -5.94 26.94
N PRO A 323 -5.93 -5.20 27.27
CA PRO A 323 -6.21 -3.89 26.68
C PRO A 323 -5.03 -2.90 26.79
N TRP A 324 -4.41 -2.79 27.97
CA TRP A 324 -3.27 -1.90 28.17
C TRP A 324 -2.09 -2.26 27.27
N ARG A 325 -1.82 -3.56 27.09
CA ARG A 325 -0.77 -4.05 26.20
C ARG A 325 -1.04 -3.65 24.76
N ASP A 326 -2.27 -3.82 24.28
CA ASP A 326 -2.68 -3.44 22.92
C ASP A 326 -2.57 -1.93 22.71
N ALA A 327 -3.08 -1.14 23.66
CA ALA A 327 -2.98 0.31 23.64
C ALA A 327 -1.53 0.77 23.60
N THR A 328 -0.67 0.18 24.43
CA THR A 328 0.77 0.46 24.44
C THR A 328 1.46 0.05 23.14
N ALA A 329 1.08 -1.09 22.56
CA ALA A 329 1.61 -1.55 21.28
C ALA A 329 1.25 -0.60 20.12
N LEU A 330 0.01 -0.12 20.09
CA LEU A 330 -0.48 0.85 19.10
C LEU A 330 0.14 2.23 19.29
N LEU A 331 0.29 2.71 20.54
CA LEU A 331 0.94 3.99 20.83
C LEU A 331 2.43 4.00 20.48
N ARG A 332 3.11 2.86 20.63
CA ARG A 332 4.50 2.69 20.14
C ARG A 332 4.58 2.65 18.61
N ARG A 333 3.44 2.48 17.92
CA ARG A 333 3.31 2.40 16.46
C ARG A 333 2.21 3.32 15.94
N PRO A 334 2.37 4.65 16.10
CA PRO A 334 1.34 5.61 15.74
C PRO A 334 0.95 5.54 14.25
N GLY A 335 1.83 5.03 13.39
CA GLY A 335 1.52 4.77 11.98
C GLY A 335 0.31 3.85 11.75
N ARG A 336 -0.03 2.95 12.70
CA ARG A 336 -1.26 2.14 12.63
C ARG A 336 -2.51 2.96 12.94
N LEU A 337 -2.42 3.88 13.90
CA LEU A 337 -3.49 4.83 14.22
C LEU A 337 -3.73 5.78 13.04
N VAL A 338 -2.64 6.33 12.48
CA VAL A 338 -2.70 7.18 11.29
C VAL A 338 -3.28 6.42 10.10
N ALA A 339 -2.87 5.15 9.88
CA ALA A 339 -3.44 4.34 8.82
C ALA A 339 -4.94 4.10 9.02
N ALA A 340 -5.39 3.79 10.24
CA ALA A 340 -6.81 3.62 10.54
C ALA A 340 -7.59 4.91 10.26
N ALA A 341 -7.12 6.05 10.75
CA ALA A 341 -7.71 7.36 10.47
C ALA A 341 -7.76 7.66 8.97
N ALA A 342 -6.66 7.40 8.24
CA ALA A 342 -6.57 7.63 6.79
C ALA A 342 -7.54 6.74 5.99
N TRP A 343 -7.69 5.47 6.37
CA TRP A 343 -8.65 4.57 5.72
C TRP A 343 -10.10 4.96 6.03
N SER A 344 -10.40 5.40 7.25
CA SER A 344 -11.72 5.97 7.59
C SER A 344 -12.02 7.25 6.80
N ALA A 345 -11.07 8.18 6.71
CA ALA A 345 -11.17 9.38 5.89
C ALA A 345 -11.38 9.04 4.40
N GLY A 346 -10.57 8.11 3.87
CA GLY A 346 -10.68 7.63 2.49
C GLY A 346 -12.04 6.98 2.20
N THR A 347 -12.65 6.33 3.19
CA THR A 347 -14.01 5.77 3.06
C THR A 347 -15.05 6.87 2.85
N VAL A 348 -14.99 7.96 3.61
CA VAL A 348 -15.90 9.10 3.45
C VAL A 348 -15.73 9.74 2.09
N ALA A 349 -14.47 10.00 1.68
CA ALA A 349 -14.17 10.58 0.38
C ALA A 349 -14.67 9.70 -0.77
N LEU A 350 -14.40 8.38 -0.71
CA LEU A 350 -14.85 7.43 -1.72
C LEU A 350 -16.37 7.29 -1.75
N LEU A 351 -17.04 7.28 -0.60
CA LEU A 351 -18.51 7.22 -0.53
C LEU A 351 -19.14 8.49 -1.12
N HIS A 352 -18.61 9.66 -0.78
CA HIS A 352 -19.08 10.93 -1.34
C HIS A 352 -18.90 10.97 -2.87
N ALA A 353 -17.72 10.56 -3.35
CA ALA A 353 -17.43 10.44 -4.78
C ALA A 353 -18.38 9.45 -5.48
N THR A 354 -18.61 8.28 -4.89
CA THR A 354 -19.54 7.26 -5.42
C THR A 354 -20.97 7.79 -5.47
N ARG A 355 -21.40 8.59 -4.50
CA ARG A 355 -22.72 9.22 -4.49
C ARG A 355 -22.90 10.18 -5.67
N LEU A 356 -21.92 11.05 -5.92
CA LEU A 356 -21.96 11.98 -7.04
C LEU A 356 -22.07 11.24 -8.38
N TRP A 357 -21.37 10.11 -8.51
CA TRP A 357 -21.45 9.25 -9.68
C TRP A 357 -22.80 8.55 -9.84
N ALA A 358 -23.29 7.94 -8.76
CA ALA A 358 -24.53 7.17 -8.77
C ALA A 358 -25.73 8.03 -9.14
N ALA A 359 -25.72 9.32 -8.75
CA ALA A 359 -26.73 10.31 -9.13
C ALA A 359 -26.81 10.57 -10.64
N GLN A 360 -25.75 10.27 -11.42
CA GLN A 360 -25.68 10.52 -12.85
C GLN A 360 -25.92 9.26 -13.70
N THR A 361 -25.47 8.10 -13.22
CA THR A 361 -25.27 6.92 -14.09
C THR A 361 -26.32 5.83 -13.88
N HIS A 362 -27.12 5.90 -12.80
CA HIS A 362 -28.10 4.87 -12.42
C HIS A 362 -27.52 3.44 -12.55
N PRO A 363 -26.54 3.09 -11.69
CA PRO A 363 -25.82 1.81 -11.76
C PRO A 363 -26.74 0.60 -11.78
N ASP A 364 -26.37 -0.40 -12.58
CA ASP A 364 -27.00 -1.71 -12.53
C ASP A 364 -26.73 -2.42 -11.17
N PRO A 365 -27.55 -3.44 -10.79
CA PRO A 365 -27.42 -4.10 -9.49
C PRO A 365 -26.05 -4.74 -9.25
N LEU A 366 -25.39 -5.22 -10.31
CA LEU A 366 -24.08 -5.85 -10.20
C LEU A 366 -23.00 -4.80 -9.89
N THR A 367 -22.99 -3.67 -10.61
CA THR A 367 -22.07 -2.55 -10.35
C THR A 367 -22.31 -1.97 -8.96
N ALA A 368 -23.56 -1.89 -8.53
CA ALA A 368 -23.96 -1.49 -7.19
C ALA A 368 -23.33 -2.37 -6.10
N ALA A 369 -23.49 -3.70 -6.22
CA ALA A 369 -22.92 -4.67 -5.29
C ALA A 369 -21.38 -4.59 -5.24
N TRP A 370 -20.75 -4.43 -6.41
CA TRP A 370 -19.30 -4.26 -6.51
C TRP A 370 -18.80 -2.97 -5.83
N LEU A 371 -19.46 -1.84 -6.06
CA LEU A 371 -19.08 -0.58 -5.43
C LEU A 371 -19.33 -0.58 -3.93
N GLY A 372 -20.44 -1.14 -3.46
CA GLY A 372 -20.68 -1.37 -2.04
C GLY A 372 -19.56 -2.21 -1.41
N SER A 373 -19.09 -3.24 -2.11
CA SER A 373 -17.97 -4.08 -1.67
C SER A 373 -16.65 -3.30 -1.64
N LEU A 374 -16.36 -2.50 -2.67
CA LEU A 374 -15.18 -1.62 -2.71
C LEU A 374 -15.18 -0.60 -1.55
N LEU A 375 -16.33 0.01 -1.27
CA LEU A 375 -16.52 0.97 -0.18
C LEU A 375 -16.25 0.34 1.19
N SER A 376 -16.56 -0.95 1.36
CA SER A 376 -16.30 -1.69 2.60
C SER A 376 -14.82 -1.98 2.87
N LEU A 377 -13.93 -1.84 1.86
CA LEU A 377 -12.50 -2.07 2.04
C LEU A 377 -11.86 -1.06 2.99
N GLY A 378 -12.27 0.21 2.94
CA GLY A 378 -11.72 1.24 3.82
C GLY A 378 -11.92 0.91 5.31
N PRO A 379 -13.16 0.65 5.77
CA PRO A 379 -13.43 0.21 7.14
C PRO A 379 -12.71 -1.08 7.52
N TYR A 380 -12.64 -2.07 6.61
CA TYR A 380 -11.88 -3.30 6.84
C TYR A 380 -10.38 -3.04 7.03
N LEU A 381 -9.77 -2.20 6.18
CA LEU A 381 -8.35 -1.87 6.25
C LEU A 381 -8.01 -1.03 7.48
N ALA A 382 -8.93 -0.16 7.91
CA ALA A 382 -8.83 0.56 9.17
C ALA A 382 -8.86 -0.41 10.37
N ALA A 383 -9.82 -1.33 10.39
CA ALA A 383 -9.90 -2.40 11.40
C ALA A 383 -8.64 -3.27 11.42
N ALA A 384 -8.17 -3.70 10.25
CA ALA A 384 -6.98 -4.51 10.07
C ALA A 384 -5.69 -3.80 10.54
N ALA A 385 -5.63 -2.46 10.48
CA ALA A 385 -4.52 -1.69 11.01
C ALA A 385 -4.51 -1.67 12.55
N LEU A 386 -5.69 -1.63 13.19
CA LEU A 386 -5.84 -1.60 14.64
C LEU A 386 -5.69 -2.97 15.31
N VAL A 387 -6.02 -4.05 14.60
CA VAL A 387 -5.92 -5.45 15.08
C VAL A 387 -4.50 -6.03 15.01
N GLU A 388 -3.51 -5.24 14.59
CA GLU A 388 -2.12 -5.69 14.50
C GLU A 388 -1.55 -6.32 15.78
N PRO A 389 -1.84 -5.82 17.01
CA PRO A 389 -1.37 -6.47 18.24
C PRO A 389 -1.81 -7.94 18.35
N ALA A 390 -3.04 -8.27 17.95
CA ALA A 390 -3.54 -9.64 17.95
C ALA A 390 -2.78 -10.54 16.96
N ARG A 391 -2.36 -9.98 15.81
CA ARG A 391 -1.54 -10.71 14.82
C ARG A 391 -0.13 -11.00 15.34
N GLU A 392 0.45 -10.06 16.09
CA GLU A 392 1.76 -10.29 16.70
C GLU A 392 1.72 -11.33 17.82
N GLU A 393 0.57 -11.44 18.49
CA GLU A 393 0.28 -12.49 19.48
C GLU A 393 0.19 -13.87 18.80
N THR A 394 -0.56 -13.97 17.69
CA THR A 394 -0.70 -15.23 16.96
C THR A 394 0.61 -15.68 16.28
N ASP A 395 1.47 -14.73 15.87
CA ASP A 395 2.79 -15.03 15.34
C ASP A 395 3.79 -15.53 16.43
N ARG A 396 3.46 -15.43 17.74
CA ARG A 396 4.34 -15.83 18.86
C ARG A 396 3.59 -16.60 19.96
N PRO A 397 3.12 -17.83 19.69
CA PRO A 397 2.30 -18.60 20.64
C PRO A 397 2.99 -18.84 21.99
N ALA A 398 4.33 -18.98 22.00
CA ALA A 398 5.11 -19.16 23.22
C ALA A 398 4.96 -17.99 24.22
N ARG A 399 4.72 -16.75 23.76
CA ARG A 399 4.51 -15.60 24.66
C ARG A 399 3.11 -15.64 25.27
N THR A 400 2.14 -16.04 24.48
CA THR A 400 0.74 -16.16 24.88
C THR A 400 0.56 -17.24 25.95
N ALA A 401 1.31 -18.35 25.82
CA ALA A 401 1.30 -19.45 26.78
C ALA A 401 1.78 -19.06 28.19
N LEU A 402 2.53 -17.96 28.34
CA LEU A 402 3.00 -17.46 29.62
C LEU A 402 1.98 -16.58 30.35
N LEU A 403 0.84 -16.28 29.73
CA LEU A 403 -0.18 -15.42 30.32
C LEU A 403 -1.18 -16.24 31.14
N PRO A 404 -1.65 -15.73 32.29
CA PRO A 404 -2.60 -16.44 33.16
C PRO A 404 -4.06 -16.33 32.66
N PHE A 405 -4.26 -16.37 31.33
CA PHE A 405 -5.57 -16.22 30.70
C PHE A 405 -5.82 -17.35 29.71
N THR A 406 -7.07 -17.76 29.57
CA THR A 406 -7.45 -18.72 28.54
C THR A 406 -7.24 -18.11 27.15
N PRO A 407 -6.87 -18.89 26.11
CA PRO A 407 -6.60 -18.31 24.80
C PRO A 407 -7.82 -17.63 24.18
N ALA A 408 -9.04 -18.12 24.46
CA ALA A 408 -10.28 -17.49 24.03
C ALA A 408 -10.45 -16.09 24.64
N ARG A 409 -10.12 -15.94 25.92
CA ARG A 409 -10.15 -14.64 26.60
C ARG A 409 -9.09 -13.69 26.06
N ILE A 410 -7.91 -14.19 25.72
CA ILE A 410 -6.86 -13.38 25.09
C ILE A 410 -7.36 -12.86 23.73
N ALA A 411 -7.88 -13.74 22.89
CA ALA A 411 -8.41 -13.38 21.59
C ALA A 411 -9.58 -12.37 21.67
N LEU A 412 -10.53 -12.56 22.58
CA LEU A 412 -11.65 -11.63 22.77
C LEU A 412 -11.22 -10.28 23.37
N SER A 413 -10.16 -10.24 24.18
CA SER A 413 -9.65 -8.98 24.73
C SER A 413 -9.14 -8.02 23.65
N HIS A 414 -8.67 -8.57 22.53
CA HIS A 414 -8.25 -7.80 21.35
C HIS A 414 -9.42 -7.13 20.60
N LEU A 415 -10.68 -7.35 21.02
CA LEU A 415 -11.81 -6.57 20.52
C LEU A 415 -11.85 -5.17 21.16
N VAL A 416 -11.44 -5.03 22.42
CA VAL A 416 -11.77 -3.85 23.24
C VAL A 416 -11.10 -2.57 22.72
N VAL A 417 -9.75 -2.54 22.71
CA VAL A 417 -9.00 -1.33 22.34
C VAL A 417 -9.15 -0.97 20.87
N PRO A 418 -9.03 -1.91 19.92
CA PRO A 418 -9.26 -1.61 18.50
C PRO A 418 -10.67 -1.10 18.22
N THR A 419 -11.71 -1.63 18.89
CA THR A 419 -13.10 -1.14 18.73
C THR A 419 -13.23 0.28 19.24
N ALA A 420 -12.72 0.59 20.45
CA ALA A 420 -12.76 1.93 20.99
C ALA A 420 -12.01 2.94 20.12
N LEU A 421 -10.82 2.56 19.61
CA LEU A 421 -10.04 3.42 18.72
C LEU A 421 -10.71 3.61 17.35
N MET A 422 -11.32 2.57 16.78
CA MET A 422 -12.08 2.69 15.54
C MET A 422 -13.27 3.64 15.71
N ALA A 423 -14.01 3.49 16.81
CA ALA A 423 -15.15 4.32 17.15
C ALA A 423 -14.77 5.77 17.42
N LEU A 424 -13.64 6.04 18.08
CA LEU A 424 -13.24 7.41 18.41
C LEU A 424 -12.41 8.06 17.29
N LEU A 425 -11.28 7.47 16.94
CA LEU A 425 -10.34 8.03 15.96
C LEU A 425 -10.89 7.93 14.54
N GLY A 426 -11.50 6.80 14.19
CA GLY A 426 -12.13 6.61 12.89
C GLY A 426 -13.29 7.59 12.69
N ALA A 427 -14.18 7.71 13.67
CA ALA A 427 -15.28 8.68 13.62
C ALA A 427 -14.78 10.12 13.54
N ALA A 428 -13.79 10.52 14.34
CA ALA A 428 -13.22 11.86 14.29
C ALA A 428 -12.61 12.17 12.91
N ALA A 429 -11.85 11.24 12.33
CA ALA A 429 -11.27 11.38 11.00
C ALA A 429 -12.35 11.46 9.91
N ALA A 430 -13.40 10.64 10.02
CA ALA A 430 -14.53 10.65 9.11
C ALA A 430 -15.32 11.96 9.18
N THR A 431 -15.61 12.47 10.37
CA THR A 431 -16.27 13.77 10.59
C THR A 431 -15.44 14.91 10.03
N ALA A 432 -14.16 14.98 10.38
CA ALA A 432 -13.27 16.02 9.85
C ALA A 432 -13.23 15.99 8.32
N THR A 433 -13.14 14.81 7.72
CA THR A 433 -13.14 14.64 6.26
C THR A 433 -14.46 15.07 5.64
N ALA A 434 -15.60 14.65 6.21
CA ALA A 434 -16.93 15.02 5.73
C ALA A 434 -17.13 16.53 5.74
N LEU A 435 -16.70 17.21 6.81
CA LEU A 435 -16.76 18.67 6.92
C LEU A 435 -15.86 19.35 5.89
N LEU A 436 -14.64 18.84 5.68
CA LEU A 436 -13.67 19.42 4.74
C LEU A 436 -14.14 19.32 3.29
N ILE A 437 -14.74 18.19 2.89
CA ILE A 437 -15.22 17.97 1.52
C ILE A 437 -16.68 18.44 1.30
N GLY A 438 -17.36 18.93 2.36
CA GLY A 438 -18.78 19.31 2.28
C GLY A 438 -19.71 18.12 2.00
N ALA A 439 -19.39 16.93 2.53
CA ALA A 439 -20.20 15.74 2.33
C ALA A 439 -21.60 15.93 2.95
N PRO A 440 -22.66 15.42 2.30
CA PRO A 440 -24.00 15.54 2.84
C PRO A 440 -24.15 14.74 4.15
N PRO A 441 -25.05 15.15 5.07
CA PRO A 441 -25.20 14.50 6.38
C PRO A 441 -25.44 13.00 6.31
N VAL A 442 -26.10 12.51 5.24
CA VAL A 442 -26.36 11.08 5.01
C VAL A 442 -25.07 10.26 4.86
N VAL A 443 -24.04 10.81 4.20
CA VAL A 443 -22.73 10.15 4.03
C VAL A 443 -22.01 10.07 5.37
N LEU A 444 -22.01 11.17 6.13
CA LEU A 444 -21.40 11.21 7.44
C LEU A 444 -22.10 10.24 8.42
N LEU A 445 -23.44 10.26 8.47
CA LEU A 445 -24.21 9.40 9.36
C LEU A 445 -23.98 7.90 9.07
N ALA A 446 -23.97 7.49 7.80
CA ALA A 446 -23.68 6.10 7.42
C ALA A 446 -22.29 5.66 7.88
N VAL A 447 -21.27 6.49 7.65
CA VAL A 447 -19.91 6.15 8.04
C VAL A 447 -19.76 6.19 9.56
N LEU A 448 -20.36 7.16 10.26
CA LEU A 448 -20.34 7.21 11.72
C LEU A 448 -21.01 5.98 12.34
N LEU A 449 -22.17 5.56 11.84
CA LEU A 449 -22.84 4.36 12.31
C LEU A 449 -21.97 3.12 12.10
N LEU A 450 -21.34 3.00 10.93
CA LEU A 450 -20.43 1.90 10.63
C LEU A 450 -19.18 1.90 11.53
N LEU A 451 -18.56 3.07 11.73
CA LEU A 451 -17.34 3.21 12.53
C LEU A 451 -17.59 3.15 14.04
N THR A 452 -18.82 3.36 14.51
CA THR A 452 -19.18 3.30 15.94
C THR A 452 -19.92 2.01 16.26
N ALA A 453 -21.19 1.89 15.86
CA ALA A 453 -22.00 0.70 16.12
C ALA A 453 -21.51 -0.55 15.37
N GLY A 454 -20.93 -0.36 14.18
CA GLY A 454 -20.35 -1.44 13.37
C GLY A 454 -18.90 -1.80 13.72
N ALA A 455 -18.21 -1.01 14.55
CA ALA A 455 -16.80 -1.26 14.89
C ALA A 455 -16.55 -2.65 15.48
N PRO A 456 -17.35 -3.17 16.44
CA PRO A 456 -17.12 -4.52 16.96
C PRO A 456 -17.16 -5.59 15.88
N ALA A 457 -18.08 -5.46 14.91
CA ALA A 457 -18.20 -6.37 13.78
C ALA A 457 -17.01 -6.28 12.82
N GLY A 458 -16.57 -5.06 12.46
CA GLY A 458 -15.41 -4.85 11.60
C GLY A 458 -14.09 -5.30 12.23
N ILE A 459 -13.89 -5.02 13.52
CA ILE A 459 -12.74 -5.52 14.29
C ILE A 459 -12.81 -7.03 14.43
N GLY A 460 -13.99 -7.60 14.70
CA GLY A 460 -14.20 -9.04 14.75
C GLY A 460 -13.84 -9.73 13.43
N ALA A 461 -14.28 -9.17 12.30
CA ALA A 461 -13.90 -9.61 10.97
C ALA A 461 -12.37 -9.55 10.76
N ALA A 462 -11.71 -8.45 11.16
CA ALA A 462 -10.25 -8.36 11.10
C ALA A 462 -9.52 -9.37 12.02
N LEU A 463 -10.09 -9.69 13.19
CA LEU A 463 -9.60 -10.72 14.11
C LEU A 463 -9.76 -12.12 13.53
N LEU A 464 -10.85 -12.43 12.84
CA LEU A 464 -10.96 -13.69 12.08
C LEU A 464 -9.79 -13.86 11.11
N GLY A 465 -9.36 -12.77 10.47
CA GLY A 465 -8.15 -12.77 9.65
C GLY A 465 -6.85 -12.96 10.43
N ALA A 466 -6.76 -12.47 11.67
CA ALA A 466 -5.59 -12.65 12.54
C ALA A 466 -5.45 -14.07 13.08
N TYR A 467 -6.57 -14.74 13.36
CA TYR A 467 -6.65 -16.09 13.91
C TYR A 467 -6.93 -17.19 12.87
N ARG A 468 -6.86 -16.89 11.57
CA ARG A 468 -7.16 -17.85 10.49
C ARG A 468 -6.20 -19.05 10.41
N GLY A 469 -5.02 -18.94 11.01
CA GLY A 469 -3.96 -19.94 10.92
C GLY A 469 -3.05 -19.76 9.69
N PRO A 470 -2.17 -20.74 9.40
CA PRO A 470 -1.28 -20.71 8.25
C PRO A 470 -2.05 -20.72 6.93
N LEU A 471 -1.39 -20.29 5.84
CA LEU A 471 -1.96 -20.36 4.49
C LEU A 471 -2.20 -21.82 4.10
N ARG A 472 -3.44 -22.12 3.74
CA ARG A 472 -3.89 -23.46 3.34
C ARG A 472 -3.62 -23.69 1.86
N TYR A 473 -2.35 -23.85 1.49
CA TYR A 473 -1.97 -24.13 0.10
C TYR A 473 -2.56 -25.44 -0.41
N GLU A 474 -2.97 -26.36 0.50
CA GLU A 474 -3.73 -27.53 0.09
C GLU A 474 -5.03 -27.18 -0.63
N LEU A 475 -5.65 -26.02 -0.33
CA LEU A 475 -6.84 -25.55 -1.05
C LEU A 475 -6.54 -25.06 -2.47
N MET A 476 -5.27 -24.73 -2.78
CA MET A 476 -4.82 -24.41 -4.14
C MET A 476 -4.39 -25.67 -4.91
N ALA A 477 -3.88 -26.68 -4.21
CA ALA A 477 -3.38 -27.91 -4.81
C ALA A 477 -4.48 -28.83 -5.36
N VAL A 478 -5.74 -28.63 -4.93
CA VAL A 478 -6.88 -29.49 -5.31
C VAL A 478 -7.35 -29.29 -6.76
N SER A 479 -6.80 -28.36 -7.54
CA SER A 479 -7.34 -28.12 -8.90
C SER A 479 -6.34 -27.77 -9.99
N ALA A 480 -6.37 -28.57 -11.06
CA ALA A 480 -5.95 -28.16 -12.40
C ALA A 480 -6.98 -27.24 -13.10
N ASP A 481 -8.15 -27.02 -12.48
CA ASP A 481 -9.26 -26.20 -12.98
C ASP A 481 -9.11 -24.73 -12.55
N PRO A 482 -9.33 -23.73 -13.45
CA PRO A 482 -9.41 -22.31 -13.09
C PRO A 482 -10.34 -21.99 -11.90
N TYR A 483 -11.36 -22.81 -11.62
CA TYR A 483 -12.28 -22.59 -10.49
C TYR A 483 -11.81 -23.14 -9.15
N GLY A 484 -10.84 -24.04 -9.09
CA GLY A 484 -10.48 -24.61 -7.78
C GLY A 484 -9.57 -23.73 -6.92
N ALA A 485 -9.19 -22.54 -7.41
CA ALA A 485 -8.71 -21.46 -6.55
C ALA A 485 -9.83 -20.78 -5.73
N VAL A 486 -11.11 -20.95 -6.11
CA VAL A 486 -12.26 -20.28 -5.45
C VAL A 486 -12.34 -20.61 -3.96
N PRO A 487 -12.24 -21.86 -3.49
CA PRO A 487 -12.23 -22.17 -2.05
C PRO A 487 -11.08 -21.47 -1.30
N PHE A 488 -9.90 -21.40 -1.91
CA PHE A 488 -8.76 -20.66 -1.33
C PHE A 488 -9.05 -19.16 -1.25
N VAL A 489 -9.56 -18.56 -2.34
CA VAL A 489 -9.91 -17.13 -2.39
C VAL A 489 -11.01 -16.81 -1.39
N LEU A 490 -12.06 -17.61 -1.30
CA LEU A 490 -13.14 -17.44 -0.33
C LEU A 490 -12.62 -17.57 1.11
N TRP A 491 -11.79 -18.57 1.39
CA TRP A 491 -11.17 -18.73 2.71
C TRP A 491 -10.24 -17.55 3.05
N TYR A 492 -9.44 -17.08 2.09
CA TYR A 492 -8.51 -15.98 2.27
C TYR A 492 -9.24 -14.65 2.47
N CYS A 493 -10.30 -14.41 1.68
CA CYS A 493 -11.10 -13.19 1.69
C CYS A 493 -12.24 -13.20 2.71
N ALA A 494 -12.56 -14.34 3.35
CA ALA A 494 -13.66 -14.45 4.32
C ALA A 494 -13.70 -13.32 5.36
N PRO A 495 -12.57 -12.89 5.98
CA PRO A 495 -12.54 -11.70 6.84
C PRO A 495 -13.07 -10.43 6.18
N ALA A 496 -12.64 -10.15 4.95
CA ALA A 496 -13.09 -8.99 4.19
C ALA A 496 -14.57 -9.14 3.78
N LEU A 497 -14.98 -10.34 3.35
CA LEU A 497 -16.37 -10.65 2.97
C LEU A 497 -17.35 -10.46 4.13
N VAL A 498 -16.96 -10.77 5.37
CA VAL A 498 -17.78 -10.47 6.56
C VAL A 498 -17.96 -8.95 6.71
N THR A 499 -16.92 -8.16 6.45
CA THR A 499 -17.04 -6.69 6.47
C THR A 499 -17.89 -6.16 5.33
N VAL A 500 -17.79 -6.76 4.13
CA VAL A 500 -18.67 -6.47 2.99
C VAL A 500 -20.12 -6.71 3.37
N ALA A 501 -20.44 -7.87 3.96
CA ALA A 501 -21.82 -8.21 4.35
C ALA A 501 -22.41 -7.20 5.35
N VAL A 502 -21.59 -6.69 6.28
CA VAL A 502 -22.01 -5.67 7.26
C VAL A 502 -22.12 -4.28 6.63
N ALA A 503 -21.09 -3.84 5.89
CA ALA A 503 -20.94 -2.44 5.50
C ALA A 503 -21.56 -2.11 4.14
N ALA A 504 -21.48 -3.02 3.16
CA ALA A 504 -21.83 -2.72 1.78
C ALA A 504 -23.30 -2.27 1.60
N PRO A 505 -24.32 -2.90 2.23
CA PRO A 505 -25.71 -2.46 2.08
C PRO A 505 -25.93 -1.03 2.61
N LEU A 506 -25.37 -0.71 3.78
CA LEU A 506 -25.48 0.62 4.39
C LEU A 506 -24.78 1.69 3.56
N LEU A 507 -23.55 1.42 3.13
CA LEU A 507 -22.75 2.35 2.33
C LEU A 507 -23.37 2.54 0.93
N TRP A 508 -23.93 1.48 0.34
CA TRP A 508 -24.64 1.57 -0.93
C TRP A 508 -25.92 2.40 -0.84
N HIS A 509 -26.72 2.17 0.20
CA HIS A 509 -27.91 2.97 0.46
C HIS A 509 -27.55 4.45 0.66
N ALA A 510 -26.49 4.75 1.40
CA ALA A 510 -25.99 6.11 1.57
C ALA A 510 -25.44 6.74 0.27
N ALA A 511 -24.99 5.92 -0.69
CA ALA A 511 -24.55 6.38 -2.00
C ALA A 511 -25.73 6.74 -2.93
N THR A 512 -26.89 6.12 -2.76
CA THR A 512 -28.03 6.27 -3.70
C THR A 512 -29.22 7.04 -3.13
N ALA A 513 -29.50 6.95 -1.83
CA ALA A 513 -30.67 7.58 -1.21
C ALA A 513 -30.43 9.05 -0.80
N THR A 514 -31.46 9.88 -0.77
CA THR A 514 -31.37 11.27 -0.27
C THR A 514 -31.32 11.33 1.25
N THR A 515 -31.98 10.40 1.94
CA THR A 515 -32.02 10.28 3.40
C THR A 515 -31.79 8.84 3.84
N LEU A 516 -31.18 8.66 5.01
CA LEU A 516 -31.15 7.37 5.70
C LEU A 516 -32.45 7.23 6.48
N THR A 517 -33.43 6.54 5.93
CA THR A 517 -34.65 6.23 6.68
C THR A 517 -34.38 5.08 7.65
N ALA A 518 -35.06 5.05 8.79
CA ALA A 518 -35.02 3.98 9.80
C ALA A 518 -35.53 2.61 9.30
N GLY A 519 -35.57 2.39 7.99
CA GLY A 519 -36.11 1.22 7.34
C GLY A 519 -35.13 0.05 7.23
N THR A 520 -35.32 -0.72 6.17
CA THR A 520 -34.67 -2.02 5.92
C THR A 520 -33.14 -1.98 5.95
N ALA A 521 -32.49 -0.89 5.52
CA ALA A 521 -31.03 -0.78 5.51
C ALA A 521 -30.40 -0.75 6.93
N LEU A 522 -31.04 -0.06 7.88
CA LEU A 522 -30.57 -0.01 9.27
C LEU A 522 -30.83 -1.32 10.00
N ALA A 523 -31.99 -1.95 9.76
CA ALA A 523 -32.29 -3.28 10.27
C ALA A 523 -31.32 -4.33 9.72
N GLN A 524 -31.06 -4.32 8.41
CA GLN A 524 -30.09 -5.22 7.76
C GLN A 524 -28.67 -5.01 8.30
N PHE A 525 -28.25 -3.75 8.50
CA PHE A 525 -26.96 -3.44 9.12
C PHE A 525 -26.87 -4.02 10.54
N ALA A 526 -27.88 -3.78 11.37
CA ALA A 526 -27.91 -4.27 12.75
C ALA A 526 -27.86 -5.80 12.83
N VAL A 527 -28.66 -6.49 12.01
CA VAL A 527 -28.68 -7.96 11.92
C VAL A 527 -27.34 -8.50 11.43
N SER A 528 -26.78 -7.90 10.37
CA SER A 528 -25.50 -8.33 9.80
C SER A 528 -24.34 -8.11 10.78
N ALA A 529 -24.34 -6.98 11.49
CA ALA A 529 -23.35 -6.68 12.52
C ALA A 529 -23.45 -7.67 13.70
N ALA A 530 -24.66 -7.95 14.18
CA ALA A 530 -24.89 -8.93 15.25
C ALA A 530 -24.42 -10.33 14.83
N LEU A 531 -24.74 -10.75 13.60
CA LEU A 531 -24.29 -12.04 13.07
C LEU A 531 -22.76 -12.10 12.92
N ALA A 532 -22.12 -11.04 12.43
CA ALA A 532 -20.66 -10.97 12.30
C ALA A 532 -19.96 -11.04 13.68
N ILE A 533 -20.52 -10.40 14.70
CA ILE A 533 -20.03 -10.48 16.09
C ILE A 533 -20.19 -11.92 16.61
N ALA A 534 -21.37 -12.52 16.45
CA ALA A 534 -21.64 -13.88 16.89
C ALA A 534 -20.72 -14.91 16.21
N LEU A 535 -20.53 -14.80 14.90
CA LEU A 535 -19.61 -15.63 14.12
C LEU A 535 -18.16 -15.46 14.59
N THR A 536 -17.73 -14.24 14.89
CA THR A 536 -16.39 -13.96 15.43
C THR A 536 -16.20 -14.67 16.77
N VAL A 537 -17.13 -14.47 17.71
CA VAL A 537 -17.07 -15.07 19.06
C VAL A 537 -17.03 -16.59 18.96
N TRP A 538 -17.97 -17.19 18.22
CA TRP A 538 -18.04 -18.64 18.02
C TRP A 538 -16.77 -19.21 17.38
N ARG A 539 -16.24 -18.55 16.34
CA ARG A 539 -15.05 -19.02 15.63
C ARG A 539 -13.80 -18.91 16.49
N VAL A 540 -13.64 -17.82 17.23
CA VAL A 540 -12.52 -17.63 18.16
C VAL A 540 -12.53 -18.74 19.22
N ILE A 541 -13.68 -18.98 19.86
CA ILE A 541 -13.81 -20.02 20.90
C ILE A 541 -13.52 -21.42 20.34
N SER A 542 -14.09 -21.76 19.17
CA SER A 542 -13.92 -23.09 18.55
C SER A 542 -12.54 -23.32 17.89
N SER A 543 -11.80 -22.26 17.57
CA SER A 543 -10.42 -22.38 17.07
C SER A 543 -9.44 -22.72 18.20
N VAL A 544 -9.66 -22.12 19.37
CA VAL A 544 -8.84 -22.34 20.56
C VAL A 544 -9.02 -23.76 21.08
N SER A 545 -10.25 -24.26 21.17
CA SER A 545 -10.51 -25.61 21.68
C SER A 545 -9.81 -26.71 20.87
N ARG A 546 -9.66 -26.50 19.55
CA ARG A 546 -8.96 -27.44 18.65
C ARG A 546 -7.45 -27.41 18.79
N GLN A 547 -6.86 -26.29 19.20
CA GLN A 547 -5.41 -26.19 19.39
C GLN A 547 -4.94 -26.79 20.72
N THR A 548 -5.85 -26.93 21.69
CA THR A 548 -5.57 -27.48 23.02
C THR A 548 -5.99 -28.94 23.18
N ALA A 549 -6.58 -29.54 22.14
CA ALA A 549 -6.90 -30.96 22.15
C ALA A 549 -5.58 -31.77 22.01
N PRO A 550 -5.33 -32.74 22.91
CA PRO A 550 -4.07 -33.51 22.96
C PRO A 550 -3.84 -34.39 21.73
#